data_AF-A0A2J8KVK2-F1
#
_entry.id   AF-A0A2J8KVK2-F1
#
_cell.length_a   1.000
_cell.length_b   1.000
_cell.length_c   1.000
_cell.angle_alpha   90.00
_cell.angle_beta   90.00
_cell.angle_gamma   90.00
#
_symmetry.space_group_name_H-M   'P 1'
#
loop_
_entity.id
_entity.type
_entity.pdbx_description
1 polymer ?
#
loop_
_entity_poly.entity_id
_entity_poly.type
_entity_poly.pdbx_seq_one_letter_code
_entity_poly.pdbx_strand_id
1 'polypeptide(L)'
;MVVSTFTDMDTFPNNFPPGGDSGLTASQSEFQKMLIDERLRCEHHKANYQTLKAEHTRLQNEHVKLQNELKHLFNEKQTQQEKLQLLLEELRGELVEKTKDLEEMKLQILTPQKLELLRAQIQQELETPMRERFRNLDEEVEKYRAVYNKLRYEHTFLKSEFEHQKEEYARILDEGKIRYESEIARLEEDKEELRNQLLNVDLTKDSKRVEQLAREKVYLCQKLKGLEAEVAELKAEKENSEAQVENAQRIQVRQLAEMQATVRSLEAEKQSANLRAERLEKELQSSSEQNTFLINKLHKAEREINTLSSKVKELKHSNKLEITDIKLETARAKSELERERNKIQSELDGNM
;
A
#
# COMPACT_ATOMS: atom_id res chain seq x y z
N MET A 1 -63.20 4.25 -71.38
CA MET A 1 -62.49 4.46 -72.65
C MET A 1 -63.24 3.76 -73.79
N VAL A 2 -63.79 4.57 -74.70
CA VAL A 2 -63.77 4.40 -76.18
C VAL A 2 -64.53 3.17 -76.76
N VAL A 3 -65.79 3.29 -77.23
CA VAL A 3 -66.33 3.88 -78.49
C VAL A 3 -66.34 2.90 -79.68
N SER A 4 -67.52 2.79 -80.34
CA SER A 4 -67.83 2.58 -81.79
C SER A 4 -69.01 1.58 -81.94
N THR A 5 -70.30 1.91 -82.11
CA THR A 5 -71.11 2.60 -83.16
C THR A 5 -70.98 2.08 -84.60
N PHE A 6 -72.11 1.70 -85.22
CA PHE A 6 -72.68 2.11 -86.56
C PHE A 6 -73.87 1.15 -86.88
N THR A 7 -75.14 1.61 -86.84
CA THR A 7 -76.08 1.98 -87.96
C THR A 7 -76.53 0.79 -88.84
N ASP A 8 -77.72 0.67 -89.40
CA ASP A 8 -78.82 1.62 -89.63
C ASP A 8 -80.13 0.85 -89.90
N MET A 9 -81.26 1.54 -89.73
CA MET A 9 -82.61 1.15 -90.15
C MET A 9 -82.80 1.39 -91.66
N ASP A 10 -83.65 0.61 -92.34
CA ASP A 10 -84.72 1.26 -93.11
C ASP A 10 -85.89 0.37 -93.57
N THR A 11 -86.96 1.08 -93.90
CA THR A 11 -88.39 0.77 -93.94
C THR A 11 -88.87 0.20 -95.31
N PHE A 12 -89.98 -0.57 -95.28
CA PHE A 12 -90.82 -1.17 -96.36
C PHE A 12 -91.13 -0.26 -97.60
N PRO A 13 -91.46 -0.79 -98.81
CA PRO A 13 -92.86 -1.16 -99.15
C PRO A 13 -93.12 -2.30 -100.19
N ASN A 14 -94.23 -3.00 -99.96
CA ASN A 14 -95.33 -3.44 -100.85
C ASN A 14 -95.10 -3.63 -102.38
N ASN A 15 -95.41 -4.83 -102.90
CA ASN A 15 -96.16 -5.07 -104.17
C ASN A 15 -96.34 -6.59 -104.47
N PHE A 16 -97.60 -7.04 -104.59
CA PHE A 16 -98.06 -8.21 -105.38
C PHE A 16 -98.61 -7.68 -106.73
N PRO A 17 -98.96 -8.49 -107.77
CA PRO A 17 -98.46 -9.76 -108.37
C PRO A 17 -98.15 -9.52 -109.90
N PRO A 18 -98.13 -10.48 -110.89
CA PRO A 18 -98.49 -11.91 -110.87
C PRO A 18 -97.61 -12.89 -111.69
N GLY A 19 -97.80 -14.19 -111.39
CA GLY A 19 -97.76 -15.27 -112.37
C GLY A 19 -96.45 -16.04 -112.51
N GLY A 20 -96.51 -17.36 -112.32
CA GLY A 20 -95.55 -18.31 -112.89
C GLY A 20 -94.97 -19.29 -111.89
N ASP A 21 -95.55 -20.50 -111.85
CA ASP A 21 -95.08 -21.69 -111.15
C ASP A 21 -93.57 -21.95 -111.27
N SER A 22 -92.91 -22.25 -110.14
CA SER A 22 -91.83 -23.27 -109.97
C SER A 22 -91.01 -23.00 -108.69
N GLY A 23 -91.60 -23.15 -107.50
CA GLY A 23 -90.88 -23.06 -106.22
C GLY A 23 -90.92 -24.40 -105.49
N LEU A 24 -89.76 -25.01 -105.20
CA LEU A 24 -89.56 -26.03 -104.15
C LEU A 24 -88.10 -26.52 -103.91
N THR A 25 -87.06 -26.11 -104.67
CA THR A 25 -85.71 -26.72 -104.56
C THR A 25 -84.56 -25.85 -103.98
N ALA A 26 -84.64 -24.51 -104.02
CA ALA A 26 -83.53 -23.65 -103.55
C ALA A 26 -83.50 -23.43 -102.01
N SER A 27 -84.67 -23.35 -101.37
CA SER A 27 -84.82 -23.17 -99.92
C SER A 27 -84.37 -24.40 -99.10
N GLN A 28 -84.37 -25.59 -99.71
CA GLN A 28 -83.92 -26.83 -99.06
C GLN A 28 -82.40 -26.89 -98.91
N SER A 29 -81.64 -26.34 -99.87
CA SER A 29 -80.16 -26.34 -99.84
C SER A 29 -79.59 -25.33 -98.83
N GLU A 30 -80.24 -24.17 -98.65
CA GLU A 30 -79.83 -23.19 -97.64
C GLU A 30 -80.11 -23.68 -96.22
N PHE A 31 -81.25 -24.35 -96.01
CA PHE A 31 -81.58 -24.98 -94.72
C PHE A 31 -80.61 -26.11 -94.35
N GLN A 32 -80.17 -26.91 -95.33
CA GLN A 32 -79.19 -27.97 -95.12
C GLN A 32 -77.80 -27.42 -94.76
N LYS A 33 -77.39 -26.30 -95.36
CA LYS A 33 -76.15 -25.59 -95.02
C LYS A 33 -76.20 -25.03 -93.59
N MET A 34 -77.32 -24.41 -93.21
CA MET A 34 -77.53 -23.89 -91.86
C MET A 34 -77.47 -25.00 -90.79
N LEU A 35 -78.00 -26.19 -91.08
CA LEU A 35 -77.89 -27.36 -90.20
C LEU A 35 -76.45 -27.89 -90.07
N ILE A 36 -75.64 -27.83 -91.13
CA ILE A 36 -74.22 -28.22 -91.10
C ILE A 36 -73.42 -27.20 -90.27
N ASP A 37 -73.63 -25.91 -90.51
CA ASP A 37 -72.97 -24.83 -89.76
C ASP A 37 -73.35 -24.88 -88.28
N GLU A 38 -74.62 -25.17 -87.95
CA GLU A 38 -75.07 -25.33 -86.57
C GLU A 38 -74.50 -26.59 -85.90
N ARG A 39 -74.36 -27.71 -86.65
CA ARG A 39 -73.65 -28.90 -86.15
C ARG A 39 -72.18 -28.62 -85.90
N LEU A 40 -71.50 -27.90 -86.80
CA LEU A 40 -70.11 -27.49 -86.63
C LEU A 40 -69.96 -26.55 -85.42
N ARG A 41 -70.89 -25.62 -85.24
CA ARG A 41 -70.93 -24.72 -84.09
C ARG A 41 -71.17 -25.49 -82.78
N CYS A 42 -72.08 -26.45 -82.77
CA CYS A 42 -72.30 -27.35 -81.63
C CYS A 42 -71.06 -28.19 -81.29
N GLU A 43 -70.39 -28.78 -82.28
CA GLU A 43 -69.15 -29.52 -82.06
C GLU A 43 -68.00 -28.60 -81.60
N HIS A 44 -67.93 -27.37 -82.10
CA HIS A 44 -66.96 -26.37 -81.62
C HIS A 44 -67.24 -25.96 -80.17
N HIS A 45 -68.49 -25.73 -79.79
CA HIS A 45 -68.86 -25.44 -78.39
C HIS A 45 -68.56 -26.63 -77.47
N LYS A 46 -68.78 -27.86 -77.93
CA LYS A 46 -68.45 -29.07 -77.20
C LYS A 46 -66.93 -29.24 -77.01
N ALA A 47 -66.14 -29.00 -78.06
CA ALA A 47 -64.68 -29.01 -77.98
C ALA A 47 -64.14 -27.91 -77.04
N ASN A 48 -64.72 -26.71 -77.10
CA ASN A 48 -64.37 -25.60 -76.21
C ASN A 48 -64.75 -25.91 -74.75
N TYR A 49 -65.92 -26.51 -74.51
CA TYR A 49 -66.32 -26.95 -73.17
C TYR A 49 -65.40 -28.04 -72.63
N GLN A 50 -65.01 -29.03 -73.46
CA GLN A 50 -64.07 -30.07 -73.06
C GLN A 50 -62.68 -29.49 -72.73
N THR A 51 -62.19 -28.54 -73.51
CA THR A 51 -60.93 -27.83 -73.27
C THR A 51 -61.00 -27.03 -71.97
N LEU A 52 -62.07 -26.26 -71.77
CA LEU A 52 -62.27 -25.48 -70.56
C LEU A 52 -62.39 -26.37 -69.31
N LYS A 53 -63.06 -27.52 -69.42
CA LYS A 53 -63.15 -28.51 -68.34
C LYS A 53 -61.77 -29.09 -68.01
N ALA A 54 -60.97 -29.44 -69.01
CA ALA A 54 -59.61 -29.95 -68.81
C ALA A 54 -58.70 -28.89 -68.14
N GLU A 55 -58.77 -27.64 -68.60
CA GLU A 55 -58.05 -26.51 -68.01
C GLU A 55 -58.51 -26.22 -66.57
N HIS A 56 -59.82 -26.23 -66.31
CA HIS A 56 -60.37 -26.09 -64.96
C HIS A 56 -59.88 -27.21 -64.04
N THR A 57 -59.90 -28.47 -64.50
CA THR A 57 -59.37 -29.60 -63.72
C THR A 57 -57.85 -29.47 -63.49
N ARG A 58 -57.08 -28.99 -64.49
CA ARG A 58 -55.65 -28.73 -64.32
C ARG A 58 -55.40 -27.67 -63.24
N LEU A 59 -56.07 -26.52 -63.34
CA LEU A 59 -55.96 -25.42 -62.38
C LEU A 59 -56.42 -25.84 -60.99
N GLN A 60 -57.49 -26.64 -60.88
CA GLN A 60 -57.96 -27.17 -59.60
C GLN A 60 -56.92 -28.10 -58.97
N ASN A 61 -56.31 -28.99 -59.75
CA ASN A 61 -55.24 -29.85 -59.26
C ASN A 61 -53.99 -29.05 -58.85
N GLU A 62 -53.64 -28.00 -59.60
CA GLU A 62 -52.53 -27.10 -59.28
C GLU A 62 -52.80 -26.29 -58.01
N HIS A 63 -54.02 -25.76 -57.85
CA HIS A 63 -54.46 -25.08 -56.63
C HIS A 63 -54.36 -26.00 -55.41
N VAL A 64 -54.81 -27.25 -55.53
CA VAL A 64 -54.70 -28.24 -54.44
C VAL A 64 -53.23 -28.56 -54.11
N LYS A 65 -52.36 -28.67 -55.12
CA LYS A 65 -50.91 -28.87 -54.91
C LYS A 65 -50.28 -27.69 -54.15
N LEU A 66 -50.50 -26.45 -54.63
CA LEU A 66 -49.96 -25.26 -53.98
C LEU A 66 -50.51 -25.08 -52.56
N GLN A 67 -51.78 -25.42 -52.31
CA GLN A 67 -52.36 -25.39 -50.97
C GLN A 67 -51.70 -26.40 -50.02
N ASN A 68 -51.38 -27.60 -50.52
CA ASN A 68 -50.66 -28.61 -49.75
C ASN A 68 -49.20 -28.21 -49.47
N GLU A 69 -48.50 -27.65 -50.46
CA GLU A 69 -47.14 -27.12 -50.30
C GLU A 69 -47.10 -25.97 -49.30
N LEU A 70 -48.05 -25.04 -49.35
CA LEU A 70 -48.15 -23.94 -48.39
C LEU A 70 -48.39 -24.47 -46.98
N LYS A 71 -49.25 -25.48 -46.81
CA LYS A 71 -49.48 -26.13 -45.51
C LYS A 71 -48.22 -26.83 -44.99
N HIS A 72 -47.47 -27.49 -45.86
CA HIS A 72 -46.20 -28.12 -45.52
C HIS A 72 -45.16 -27.09 -45.04
N LEU A 73 -44.92 -26.05 -45.83
CA LEU A 73 -44.00 -24.96 -45.49
C LEU A 73 -44.39 -24.24 -44.19
N PHE A 74 -45.69 -24.05 -43.97
CA PHE A 74 -46.18 -23.48 -42.72
C PHE A 74 -45.84 -24.36 -41.51
N ASN A 75 -46.08 -25.68 -41.61
CA ASN A 75 -45.73 -26.62 -40.55
C ASN A 75 -44.21 -26.69 -40.33
N GLU A 76 -43.40 -26.71 -41.39
CA GLU A 76 -41.93 -26.68 -41.27
C GLU A 76 -41.46 -25.42 -40.56
N LYS A 77 -41.96 -24.24 -40.96
CA LYS A 77 -41.63 -22.97 -40.30
C LYS A 77 -42.03 -22.97 -38.83
N GLN A 78 -43.22 -23.49 -38.51
CA GLN A 78 -43.70 -23.62 -37.14
C GLN A 78 -42.78 -24.52 -36.30
N THR A 79 -42.41 -25.70 -36.81
CA THR A 79 -41.50 -26.61 -36.09
C THR A 79 -40.10 -26.04 -35.92
N GLN A 80 -39.59 -25.28 -36.90
CA GLN A 80 -38.30 -24.58 -36.77
C GLN A 80 -38.37 -23.47 -35.72
N GLN A 81 -39.47 -22.72 -35.67
CA GLN A 81 -39.69 -21.70 -34.67
C GLN A 81 -39.74 -22.30 -33.25
N GLU A 82 -40.42 -23.42 -33.06
CA GLU A 82 -40.46 -24.14 -31.78
C GLU A 82 -39.07 -24.64 -31.37
N LYS A 83 -38.29 -25.21 -32.29
CA LYS A 83 -36.90 -25.63 -32.03
C LYS A 83 -36.02 -24.46 -31.60
N LEU A 84 -36.15 -23.32 -32.27
CA LEU A 84 -35.40 -22.10 -31.91
C LEU A 84 -35.83 -21.56 -30.55
N GLN A 85 -37.12 -21.62 -30.22
CA GLN A 85 -37.61 -21.22 -28.90
C GLN A 85 -37.08 -22.12 -27.79
N LEU A 86 -37.06 -23.44 -27.99
CA LEU A 86 -36.48 -24.39 -27.03
C LEU A 86 -34.99 -24.13 -26.82
N LEU A 87 -34.21 -23.96 -27.90
CA LEU A 87 -32.78 -23.66 -27.80
C LEU A 87 -32.51 -22.33 -27.07
N LEU A 88 -33.34 -21.31 -27.32
CA LEU A 88 -33.23 -20.03 -26.61
C LEU A 88 -33.50 -20.19 -25.10
N GLU A 89 -34.45 -21.04 -24.72
CA GLU A 89 -34.76 -21.29 -23.33
C GLU A 89 -33.65 -22.10 -22.64
N GLU A 90 -33.08 -23.09 -23.31
CA GLU A 90 -31.91 -23.85 -22.84
C GLU A 90 -30.70 -22.92 -22.58
N LEU A 91 -30.36 -22.07 -23.55
CA LEU A 91 -29.25 -21.12 -23.42
C LEU A 91 -29.48 -20.09 -22.29
N ARG A 92 -30.73 -19.66 -22.08
CA ARG A 92 -31.09 -18.79 -20.95
C ARG A 92 -30.91 -19.52 -19.62
N GLY A 93 -31.33 -20.78 -19.54
CA GLY A 93 -31.13 -21.63 -18.36
C GLY A 93 -29.65 -21.80 -18.03
N GLU A 94 -28.82 -22.14 -19.02
CA GLU A 94 -27.37 -22.28 -18.84
C GLU A 94 -26.71 -20.97 -18.37
N LEU A 95 -27.13 -19.82 -18.93
CA LEU A 95 -26.61 -18.53 -18.52
C LEU A 95 -26.93 -18.22 -17.05
N VAL A 96 -28.13 -18.55 -16.59
CA VAL A 96 -28.54 -18.36 -15.18
C VAL A 96 -27.72 -19.26 -14.26
N GLU A 97 -27.58 -20.55 -14.59
CA GLU A 97 -26.75 -21.48 -13.80
C GLU A 97 -25.29 -21.02 -13.75
N LYS A 98 -24.70 -20.62 -14.89
CA LYS A 98 -23.32 -20.10 -14.93
C LYS A 98 -23.14 -18.81 -14.14
N THR A 99 -24.16 -17.94 -14.11
CA THR A 99 -24.12 -16.71 -13.31
C THR A 99 -24.14 -17.05 -11.83
N LYS A 100 -24.99 -17.99 -11.42
CA LYS A 100 -25.06 -18.48 -10.04
C LYS A 100 -23.76 -19.13 -9.58
N ASP A 101 -23.18 -20.03 -10.39
CA ASP A 101 -21.87 -20.65 -10.12
C ASP A 101 -20.78 -19.58 -9.88
N LEU A 102 -20.77 -18.53 -10.71
CA LEU A 102 -19.81 -17.44 -10.62
C LEU A 102 -19.99 -16.59 -9.36
N GLU A 103 -21.23 -16.35 -8.94
CA GLU A 103 -21.54 -15.67 -7.68
C GLU A 103 -21.12 -16.51 -6.47
N GLU A 104 -21.37 -17.82 -6.49
CA GLU A 104 -20.93 -18.75 -5.43
C GLU A 104 -19.39 -18.78 -5.32
N MET A 105 -18.68 -18.85 -6.45
CA MET A 105 -17.21 -18.78 -6.45
C MET A 105 -16.70 -17.46 -5.88
N LYS A 106 -17.31 -16.31 -6.22
CA LYS A 106 -16.93 -15.00 -5.68
C LYS A 106 -17.05 -14.92 -4.15
N LEU A 107 -18.01 -15.63 -3.55
CA LEU A 107 -18.18 -15.68 -2.09
C LEU A 107 -17.07 -16.50 -1.41
N GLN A 108 -16.64 -17.58 -2.06
CA GLN A 108 -15.59 -18.47 -1.57
C GLN A 108 -14.17 -17.92 -1.74
N ILE A 109 -13.95 -17.09 -2.78
CA ILE A 109 -12.64 -16.49 -3.04
C ILE A 109 -12.23 -15.60 -1.87
N LEU A 110 -10.97 -15.76 -1.45
CA LEU A 110 -10.35 -14.91 -0.45
C LEU A 110 -10.20 -13.50 -1.03
N THR A 111 -11.08 -12.60 -0.57
CA THR A 111 -11.01 -11.20 -0.99
C THR A 111 -9.83 -10.50 -0.30
N PRO A 112 -9.28 -9.42 -0.90
CA PRO A 112 -8.22 -8.63 -0.27
C PRO A 112 -8.58 -8.18 1.16
N GLN A 113 -9.84 -7.83 1.40
CA GLN A 113 -10.32 -7.41 2.72
C GLN A 113 -10.30 -8.56 3.74
N LYS A 114 -10.72 -9.77 3.34
CA LYS A 114 -10.63 -10.97 4.20
C LYS A 114 -9.17 -11.33 4.50
N LEU A 115 -8.28 -11.17 3.53
CA LEU A 115 -6.85 -11.38 3.71
C LEU A 115 -6.24 -10.36 4.68
N GLU A 116 -6.62 -9.09 4.59
CA GLU A 116 -6.15 -8.03 5.48
C GLU A 116 -6.65 -8.25 6.92
N LEU A 117 -7.91 -8.65 7.09
CA LEU A 117 -8.45 -9.04 8.39
C LEU A 117 -7.67 -10.23 8.98
N LEU A 118 -7.40 -11.26 8.18
CA LEU A 118 -6.64 -12.43 8.63
C LEU A 118 -5.21 -12.06 9.03
N ARG A 119 -4.55 -11.16 8.28
CA ARG A 119 -3.22 -10.63 8.65
C ARG A 119 -3.28 -9.87 9.96
N ALA A 120 -4.28 -9.02 10.15
CA ALA A 120 -4.46 -8.29 11.40
C ALA A 120 -4.70 -9.23 12.59
N GLN A 121 -5.49 -10.28 12.41
CA GLN A 121 -5.70 -11.32 13.43
C GLN A 121 -4.41 -12.06 13.76
N ILE A 122 -3.65 -12.52 12.77
CA ILE A 122 -2.34 -13.18 12.98
C ILE A 122 -1.39 -12.25 13.74
N GLN A 123 -1.34 -10.97 13.36
CA GLN A 123 -0.49 -9.99 14.01
C GLN A 123 -0.89 -9.75 15.48
N GLN A 124 -2.20 -9.69 15.76
CA GLN A 124 -2.72 -9.44 17.10
C GLN A 124 -2.63 -10.66 18.02
N GLU A 125 -2.99 -11.85 17.52
CA GLU A 125 -3.11 -13.07 18.32
C GLU A 125 -1.78 -13.83 18.46
N LEU A 126 -0.88 -13.72 17.48
CA LEU A 126 0.36 -14.49 17.45
C LEU A 126 1.60 -13.60 17.50
N GLU A 127 1.76 -12.68 16.54
CA GLU A 127 3.03 -11.94 16.43
C GLU A 127 3.28 -11.00 17.62
N THR A 128 2.25 -10.28 18.08
CA THR A 128 2.38 -9.34 19.19
C THR A 128 2.70 -10.05 20.52
N PRO A 129 1.96 -11.10 20.94
CA PRO A 129 2.28 -11.85 22.15
C PRO A 129 3.63 -12.54 22.10
N MET A 130 4.03 -13.09 20.94
CA MET A 130 5.35 -13.69 20.79
C MET A 130 6.45 -12.65 20.95
N ARG A 131 6.32 -11.48 20.33
CA ARG A 131 7.27 -10.37 20.47
C ARG A 131 7.41 -9.91 21.91
N GLU A 132 6.28 -9.78 22.62
CA GLU A 132 6.28 -9.40 24.03
C GLU A 132 6.93 -10.47 24.91
N ARG A 133 6.64 -11.76 24.65
CA ARG A 133 7.29 -12.87 25.35
C ARG A 133 8.81 -12.87 25.16
N PHE A 134 9.29 -12.62 23.94
CA PHE A 134 10.73 -12.53 23.69
C PHE A 134 11.35 -11.34 24.42
N ARG A 135 10.72 -10.16 24.38
CA ARG A 135 11.18 -8.98 25.12
C ARG A 135 11.28 -9.28 26.63
N ASN A 136 10.27 -9.92 27.21
CA ASN A 136 10.28 -10.26 28.63
C ASN A 136 11.39 -11.25 28.98
N LEU A 137 11.64 -12.24 28.12
CA LEU A 137 12.75 -13.18 28.29
C LEU A 137 14.12 -12.48 28.21
N ASP A 138 14.30 -11.57 27.26
CA ASP A 138 15.53 -10.77 27.16
C ASP A 138 15.75 -9.91 28.40
N GLU A 139 14.69 -9.27 28.92
CA GLU A 139 14.76 -8.51 30.17
C GLU A 139 15.11 -9.37 31.38
N GLU A 140 14.57 -10.59 31.48
CA GLU A 140 14.93 -11.54 32.53
C GLU A 140 16.39 -11.97 32.43
N VAL A 141 16.88 -12.28 31.23
CA VAL A 141 18.28 -12.63 30.99
C VAL A 141 19.21 -11.50 31.43
N GLU A 142 18.90 -10.25 31.09
CA GLU A 142 19.69 -9.10 31.52
C GLU A 142 19.63 -8.88 33.04
N LYS A 143 18.48 -9.09 33.69
CA LYS A 143 18.38 -9.07 35.15
C LYS A 143 19.28 -10.13 35.80
N TYR A 144 19.22 -11.37 35.32
CA TYR A 144 20.07 -12.45 35.84
C TYR A 144 21.56 -12.18 35.60
N ARG A 145 21.93 -11.63 34.43
CA ARG A 145 23.32 -11.20 34.14
C ARG A 145 23.79 -10.13 35.11
N ALA A 146 22.96 -9.13 35.40
CA ALA A 146 23.30 -8.07 36.34
C ALA A 146 23.50 -8.61 37.76
N VAL A 147 22.60 -9.48 38.24
CA VAL A 147 22.72 -10.13 39.56
C VAL A 147 23.96 -11.01 39.62
N TYR A 148 24.21 -11.82 38.59
CA TYR A 148 25.39 -12.67 38.53
C TYR A 148 26.68 -11.85 38.58
N ASN A 149 26.77 -10.77 37.79
CA ASN A 149 27.95 -9.91 37.79
C ASN A 149 28.16 -9.25 39.16
N LYS A 150 27.09 -8.75 39.79
CA LYS A 150 27.15 -8.20 41.16
C LYS A 150 27.67 -9.22 42.15
N LEU A 151 27.09 -10.43 42.17
CA LEU A 151 27.49 -11.50 43.07
C LEU A 151 28.95 -11.93 42.83
N ARG A 152 29.39 -11.96 41.56
CA ARG A 152 30.78 -12.26 41.21
C ARG A 152 31.76 -11.23 41.77
N TYR A 153 31.40 -9.94 41.71
CA TYR A 153 32.21 -8.87 42.31
C TYR A 153 32.25 -9.00 43.83
N GLU A 154 31.10 -9.18 44.48
CA GLU A 154 31.00 -9.37 45.93
C GLU A 154 31.82 -10.57 46.41
N HIS A 155 31.73 -11.71 45.71
CA HIS A 155 32.53 -12.89 46.01
C HIS A 155 34.04 -12.63 45.89
N THR A 156 34.47 -11.94 44.84
CA THR A 156 35.89 -11.63 44.63
C THR A 156 36.41 -10.68 45.70
N PHE A 157 35.62 -9.66 46.04
CA PHE A 157 35.93 -8.71 47.11
C PHE A 157 36.05 -9.42 48.46
N LEU A 158 35.05 -10.23 48.83
CA LEU A 158 35.05 -10.94 50.10
C LEU A 158 36.20 -11.95 50.22
N LYS A 159 36.54 -12.63 49.11
CA LYS A 159 37.69 -13.52 49.06
C LYS A 159 39.00 -12.77 49.32
N SER A 160 39.18 -11.61 48.69
CA SER A 160 40.36 -10.75 48.91
C SER A 160 40.46 -10.27 50.36
N GLU A 161 39.35 -9.82 50.94
CA GLU A 161 39.31 -9.39 52.35
C GLU A 161 39.65 -10.54 53.30
N PHE A 162 39.13 -11.74 53.04
CA PHE A 162 39.43 -12.93 53.83
C PHE A 162 40.92 -13.33 53.74
N GLU A 163 41.49 -13.32 52.53
CA GLU A 163 42.91 -13.60 52.32
C GLU A 163 43.79 -12.56 53.04
N HIS A 164 43.46 -11.27 52.91
CA HIS A 164 44.16 -10.20 53.60
C HIS A 164 44.11 -10.35 55.12
N GLN A 165 42.92 -10.58 55.70
CA GLN A 165 42.78 -10.80 57.15
C GLN A 165 43.59 -12.00 57.62
N LYS A 166 43.57 -13.10 56.88
CA LYS A 166 44.35 -14.29 57.20
C LYS A 166 45.86 -13.99 57.24
N GLU A 167 46.36 -13.22 56.28
CA GLU A 167 47.77 -12.80 56.23
C GLU A 167 48.14 -11.81 57.34
N GLU A 168 47.26 -10.89 57.70
CA GLU A 168 47.43 -9.98 58.84
C GLU A 168 47.48 -10.76 60.16
N TYR A 169 46.56 -11.70 60.38
CA TYR A 169 46.58 -12.55 61.59
C TYR A 169 47.87 -13.38 61.69
N ALA A 170 48.33 -13.95 60.56
CA ALA A 170 49.59 -14.69 60.54
C ALA A 170 50.78 -13.79 60.91
N ARG A 171 50.86 -12.58 60.35
CA ARG A 171 51.91 -11.60 60.67
C ARG A 171 51.89 -11.18 62.14
N ILE A 172 50.73 -10.85 62.70
CA ILE A 172 50.60 -10.48 64.12
C ILE A 172 51.07 -11.62 65.03
N LEU A 173 50.73 -12.86 64.69
CA LEU A 173 51.09 -14.03 65.47
C LEU A 173 52.61 -14.29 65.42
N ASP A 174 53.22 -14.19 64.24
CA ASP A 174 54.67 -14.32 64.05
C ASP A 174 55.43 -13.19 64.75
N GLU A 175 54.98 -11.94 64.64
CA GLU A 175 55.57 -10.81 65.36
C GLU A 175 55.50 -11.00 66.87
N GLY A 176 54.35 -11.44 67.39
CA GLY A 176 54.17 -11.75 68.81
C GLY A 176 55.14 -12.83 69.26
N LYS A 177 55.28 -13.89 68.47
CA LYS A 177 56.23 -14.98 68.74
C LYS A 177 57.67 -14.48 68.82
N ILE A 178 58.12 -13.69 67.84
CA ILE A 178 59.47 -13.10 67.82
C ILE A 178 59.70 -12.22 69.05
N ARG A 179 58.71 -11.38 69.43
CA ARG A 179 58.82 -10.53 70.63
C ARG A 179 58.99 -11.37 71.89
N TYR A 180 58.18 -12.41 72.07
CA TYR A 180 58.30 -13.29 73.24
C TYR A 180 59.62 -14.06 73.25
N GLU A 181 60.08 -14.57 72.10
CA GLU A 181 61.38 -15.24 71.99
C GLU A 181 62.53 -14.28 72.35
N SER A 182 62.47 -13.02 71.89
CA SER A 182 63.47 -12.00 72.24
C SER A 182 63.46 -11.62 73.72
N GLU A 183 62.28 -11.53 74.33
CA GLU A 183 62.10 -11.24 75.76
C GLU A 183 62.65 -12.38 76.62
N ILE A 184 62.36 -13.64 76.24
CA ILE A 184 62.90 -14.82 76.92
C ILE A 184 64.43 -14.81 76.83
N ALA A 185 65.01 -14.59 75.64
CA ALA A 185 66.46 -14.54 75.46
C ALA A 185 67.10 -13.45 76.33
N ARG A 186 66.52 -12.25 76.38
CA ARG A 186 67.01 -11.16 77.23
C ARG A 186 66.92 -11.51 78.72
N LEU A 187 65.81 -12.08 79.17
CA LEU A 187 65.64 -12.49 80.57
C LEU A 187 66.58 -13.63 80.96
N GLU A 188 66.89 -14.54 80.04
CA GLU A 188 67.91 -15.58 80.24
C GLU A 188 69.31 -14.98 80.38
N GLU A 189 69.65 -13.99 79.56
CA GLU A 189 70.90 -13.23 79.66
C GLU A 189 70.99 -12.48 80.99
N ASP A 190 69.97 -11.69 81.37
CA ASP A 190 69.90 -10.96 82.63
C ASP A 190 70.05 -11.92 83.85
N LYS A 191 69.38 -13.07 83.79
CA LYS A 191 69.46 -14.10 84.84
C LYS A 191 70.87 -14.67 84.96
N GLU A 192 71.54 -14.92 83.85
CA GLU A 192 72.91 -15.42 83.85
C GLU A 192 73.89 -14.34 84.31
N GLU A 193 73.69 -13.09 83.92
CA GLU A 193 74.48 -11.96 84.39
C GLU A 193 74.35 -11.77 85.91
N LEU A 194 73.12 -11.78 86.45
CA LEU A 194 72.87 -11.68 87.89
C LEU A 194 73.50 -12.84 88.67
N ARG A 195 73.47 -14.06 88.14
CA ARG A 195 74.18 -15.21 88.73
C ARG A 195 75.69 -14.96 88.76
N ASN A 196 76.25 -14.48 87.66
CA ASN A 196 77.67 -14.16 87.57
C ASN A 196 78.07 -13.00 88.50
N GLN A 197 77.22 -12.00 88.66
CA GLN A 197 77.44 -10.88 89.60
C GLN A 197 77.37 -11.35 91.06
N LEU A 198 76.41 -12.22 91.41
CA LEU A 198 76.29 -12.81 92.75
C LEU A 198 77.50 -13.68 93.11
N LEU A 199 78.10 -14.36 92.12
CA LEU A 199 79.29 -15.20 92.31
C LEU A 199 80.59 -14.39 92.48
N ASN A 200 80.63 -13.15 91.98
CA ASN A 200 81.84 -12.34 91.86
C ASN A 200 81.80 -11.06 92.72
N VAL A 201 81.11 -11.08 93.86
CA VAL A 201 81.00 -9.91 94.77
C VAL A 201 82.36 -9.64 95.43
N ASP A 202 83.02 -8.58 94.97
CA ASP A 202 84.27 -8.05 95.50
C ASP A 202 84.08 -6.57 95.88
N LEU A 203 83.81 -6.32 97.18
CA LEU A 203 83.41 -5.03 97.77
C LEU A 203 84.47 -3.91 97.63
N THR A 204 85.66 -4.23 97.14
CA THR A 204 86.75 -3.26 96.91
C THR A 204 86.77 -2.69 95.49
N LYS A 205 86.10 -3.34 94.52
CA LYS A 205 85.92 -2.84 93.15
C LYS A 205 84.80 -1.82 93.02
N ASP A 206 83.84 -1.85 93.94
CA ASP A 206 82.65 -0.99 93.93
C ASP A 206 83.00 0.50 94.00
N SER A 207 84.05 0.89 94.73
CA SER A 207 84.45 2.30 94.81
C SER A 207 84.99 2.84 93.47
N LYS A 208 85.85 2.09 92.77
CA LYS A 208 86.34 2.46 91.43
C LYS A 208 85.25 2.35 90.37
N ARG A 209 84.36 1.36 90.51
CA ARG A 209 83.18 1.17 89.67
C ARG A 209 82.20 2.32 89.84
N VAL A 210 82.00 2.84 91.04
CA VAL A 210 81.16 4.03 91.31
C VAL A 210 81.73 5.29 90.65
N GLU A 211 83.05 5.50 90.69
CA GLU A 211 83.67 6.63 89.96
C GLU A 211 83.54 6.49 88.43
N GLN A 212 83.71 5.28 87.90
CA GLN A 212 83.56 5.02 86.47
C GLN A 212 82.11 5.18 86.02
N LEU A 213 81.15 4.66 86.81
CA LEU A 213 79.72 4.85 86.62
C LEU A 213 79.30 6.32 86.74
N ALA A 214 79.96 7.12 87.59
CA ALA A 214 79.69 8.55 87.68
C ALA A 214 80.12 9.30 86.42
N ARG A 215 81.28 8.96 85.83
CA ARG A 215 81.74 9.52 84.54
C ARG A 215 80.83 9.08 83.39
N GLU A 216 80.47 7.80 83.37
CA GLU A 216 79.56 7.23 82.38
C GLU A 216 78.16 7.83 82.48
N LYS A 217 77.65 8.08 83.69
CA LYS A 217 76.41 8.82 83.93
C LYS A 217 76.45 10.23 83.32
N VAL A 218 77.54 10.98 83.48
CA VAL A 218 77.67 12.32 82.88
C VAL A 218 77.65 12.23 81.35
N TYR A 219 78.41 11.29 80.78
CA TYR A 219 78.42 11.04 79.34
C TYR A 219 77.03 10.65 78.81
N LEU A 220 76.35 9.71 79.48
CA LEU A 220 75.01 9.28 79.14
C LEU A 220 74.00 10.41 79.28
N CYS A 221 74.06 11.23 80.33
CA CYS A 221 73.21 12.41 80.47
C CYS A 221 73.40 13.40 79.31
N GLN A 222 74.63 13.57 78.82
CA GLN A 222 74.91 14.46 77.70
C GLN A 222 74.41 13.87 76.37
N LYS A 223 74.58 12.56 76.17
CA LYS A 223 74.00 11.84 75.04
C LYS A 223 72.47 11.88 75.05
N LEU A 224 71.85 11.75 76.23
CA LEU A 224 70.41 11.79 76.41
C LEU A 224 69.84 13.17 76.05
N LYS A 225 70.52 14.26 76.47
CA LYS A 225 70.17 15.62 76.03
C LYS A 225 70.26 15.81 74.50
N GLY A 226 71.27 15.20 73.87
CA GLY A 226 71.40 15.22 72.40
C GLY A 226 70.25 14.51 71.71
N LEU A 227 69.88 13.32 72.21
CA LEU A 227 68.74 12.55 71.70
C LEU A 227 67.40 13.25 71.97
N GLU A 228 67.23 13.92 73.10
CA GLU A 228 66.04 14.72 73.40
C GLU A 228 65.86 15.88 72.41
N ALA A 229 66.97 16.54 72.04
CA ALA A 229 66.96 17.59 71.02
C ALA A 229 66.61 17.03 69.63
N GLU A 230 67.21 15.90 69.23
CA GLU A 230 66.90 15.23 67.96
C GLU A 230 65.43 14.80 67.90
N VAL A 231 64.88 14.24 68.99
CA VAL A 231 63.46 13.89 69.08
C VAL A 231 62.57 15.13 68.96
N ALA A 232 62.97 16.26 69.53
CA ALA A 232 62.22 17.51 69.40
C ALA A 232 62.24 18.04 67.95
N GLU A 233 63.39 17.98 67.28
CA GLU A 233 63.51 18.34 65.86
C GLU A 233 62.69 17.42 64.96
N LEU A 234 62.78 16.09 65.14
CA LEU A 234 62.00 15.12 64.37
C LEU A 234 60.49 15.29 64.59
N LYS A 235 60.05 15.65 65.81
CA LYS A 235 58.65 15.98 66.07
C LYS A 235 58.21 17.24 65.33
N ALA A 236 59.02 18.30 65.34
CA ALA A 236 58.73 19.52 64.61
C ALA A 236 58.70 19.29 63.09
N GLU A 237 59.61 18.48 62.56
CA GLU A 237 59.65 18.12 61.14
C GLU A 237 58.43 17.28 60.75
N LYS A 238 58.04 16.32 61.60
CA LYS A 238 56.82 15.53 61.42
C LYS A 238 55.57 16.42 61.39
N GLU A 239 55.40 17.31 62.36
CA GLU A 239 54.26 18.24 62.42
C GLU A 239 54.20 19.14 61.19
N ASN A 240 55.35 19.62 60.71
CA ASN A 240 55.43 20.40 59.48
C ASN A 240 55.05 19.58 58.23
N SER A 241 55.52 18.33 58.14
CA SER A 241 55.14 17.42 57.05
C SER A 241 53.64 17.09 57.07
N GLU A 242 53.07 16.86 58.25
CA GLU A 242 51.63 16.62 58.41
C GLU A 242 50.81 17.84 57.97
N ALA A 243 51.24 19.05 58.36
CA ALA A 243 50.60 20.29 57.94
C ALA A 243 50.68 20.49 56.41
N GLN A 244 51.80 20.12 55.77
CA GLN A 244 51.94 20.17 54.31
C GLN A 244 50.99 19.19 53.61
N VAL A 245 50.90 17.95 54.10
CA VAL A 245 49.99 16.93 53.56
C VAL A 245 48.54 17.37 53.71
N GLU A 246 48.15 17.88 54.88
CA GLU A 246 46.80 18.38 55.13
C GLU A 246 46.44 19.54 54.20
N ASN A 247 47.36 20.49 54.02
CA ASN A 247 47.16 21.61 53.11
C ASN A 247 47.01 21.15 51.65
N ALA A 248 47.86 20.23 51.20
CA ALA A 248 47.76 19.64 49.85
C ALA A 248 46.42 18.91 49.66
N GLN A 249 45.98 18.14 50.66
CA GLN A 249 44.70 17.44 50.63
C GLN A 249 43.52 18.42 50.58
N ARG A 250 43.55 19.50 51.38
CA ARG A 250 42.53 20.56 51.34
C ARG A 250 42.43 21.20 49.95
N ILE A 251 43.57 21.48 49.31
CA ILE A 251 43.61 22.04 47.94
C ILE A 251 43.00 21.05 46.94
N GLN A 252 43.36 19.76 47.00
CA GLN A 252 42.83 18.74 46.10
C GLN A 252 41.31 18.57 46.25
N VAL A 253 40.81 18.54 47.49
CA VAL A 253 39.36 18.47 47.76
C VAL A 253 38.63 19.67 47.17
N ARG A 254 39.20 20.88 47.30
CA ARG A 254 38.64 22.09 46.72
C ARG A 254 38.59 22.02 45.18
N GLN A 255 39.68 21.61 44.54
CA GLN A 255 39.76 21.45 43.08
C GLN A 255 38.78 20.39 42.57
N LEU A 256 38.62 19.27 43.29
CA LEU A 256 37.64 18.24 42.96
C LEU A 256 36.20 18.79 43.03
N ALA A 257 35.90 19.59 44.06
CA ALA A 257 34.59 20.23 44.19
C ALA A 257 34.32 21.24 43.06
N GLU A 258 35.32 22.04 42.68
CA GLU A 258 35.25 22.97 41.54
C GLU A 258 35.03 22.21 40.22
N MET A 259 35.81 21.15 39.95
CA MET A 259 35.61 20.29 38.79
C MET A 259 34.22 19.66 38.77
N GLN A 260 33.72 19.13 39.89
CA GLN A 260 32.36 18.60 39.96
C GLN A 260 31.30 19.66 39.65
N ALA A 261 31.47 20.89 40.13
CA ALA A 261 30.57 21.99 39.80
C ALA A 261 30.60 22.32 38.30
N THR A 262 31.78 22.36 37.68
CA THR A 262 31.89 22.58 36.23
C THR A 262 31.24 21.48 35.40
N VAL A 263 31.42 20.20 35.79
CA VAL A 263 30.78 19.07 35.11
C VAL A 263 29.26 19.20 35.16
N ARG A 264 28.68 19.48 36.33
CA ARG A 264 27.22 19.68 36.48
C ARG A 264 26.72 20.84 35.62
N SER A 265 27.48 21.93 35.52
CA SER A 265 27.13 23.08 34.67
C SER A 265 27.13 22.69 33.18
N LEU A 266 28.16 21.97 32.73
CA LEU A 266 28.27 21.51 31.34
C LEU A 266 27.19 20.48 31.00
N GLU A 267 26.81 19.60 31.93
CA GLU A 267 25.70 18.66 31.76
C GLU A 267 24.37 19.39 31.58
N ALA A 268 24.11 20.43 32.38
CA ALA A 268 22.91 21.25 32.24
C ALA A 268 22.89 22.02 30.90
N GLU A 269 24.03 22.56 30.48
CA GLU A 269 24.16 23.24 29.19
C GLU A 269 23.92 22.27 28.01
N LYS A 270 24.49 21.06 28.08
CA LYS A 270 24.26 19.99 27.09
C LYS A 270 22.77 19.63 27.01
N GLN A 271 22.09 19.46 28.14
CA GLN A 271 20.66 19.18 28.15
C GLN A 271 19.85 20.33 27.54
N SER A 272 20.20 21.58 27.84
CA SER A 272 19.56 22.75 27.23
C SER A 272 19.77 22.80 25.72
N ALA A 273 20.99 22.53 25.25
CA ALA A 273 21.31 22.48 23.83
C ALA A 273 20.53 21.38 23.09
N ASN A 274 20.40 20.20 23.69
CA ASN A 274 19.60 19.10 23.13
C ASN A 274 18.12 19.49 22.98
N LEU A 275 17.52 20.11 24.01
CA LEU A 275 16.14 20.59 23.93
C LEU A 275 15.94 21.64 22.83
N ARG A 276 16.93 22.51 22.60
CA ARG A 276 16.91 23.47 21.48
C ARG A 276 17.01 22.77 20.13
N ALA A 277 17.89 21.77 20.01
CA ALA A 277 18.03 20.99 18.79
C ALA A 277 16.72 20.24 18.45
N GLU A 278 16.12 19.54 19.40
CA GLU A 278 14.83 18.85 19.22
C GLU A 278 13.71 19.81 18.78
N ARG A 279 13.69 21.02 19.34
CA ARG A 279 12.72 22.05 18.95
C ARG A 279 12.93 22.49 17.50
N LEU A 280 14.17 22.78 17.11
CA LEU A 280 14.50 23.19 15.74
C LEU A 280 14.22 22.07 14.73
N GLU A 281 14.47 20.80 15.08
CA GLU A 281 14.12 19.66 14.25
C GLU A 281 12.60 19.56 14.00
N LYS A 282 11.78 19.76 15.05
CA LYS A 282 10.32 19.79 14.91
C LYS A 282 9.83 20.95 14.05
N GLU A 283 10.42 22.13 14.22
CA GLU A 283 10.11 23.31 13.41
C GLU A 283 10.49 23.08 11.93
N LEU A 284 11.66 22.48 11.67
CA LEU A 284 12.11 22.10 10.33
C LEU A 284 11.19 21.06 9.68
N GLN A 285 10.78 20.04 10.44
CA GLN A 285 9.86 19.01 9.96
C GLN A 285 8.51 19.63 9.56
N SER A 286 7.92 20.45 10.44
CA SER A 286 6.67 21.16 10.17
C SER A 286 6.78 22.06 8.93
N SER A 287 7.90 22.78 8.78
CA SER A 287 8.16 23.60 7.59
C SER A 287 8.27 22.77 6.32
N SER A 288 8.94 21.62 6.37
CA SER A 288 9.06 20.68 5.24
C SER A 288 7.70 20.11 4.81
N GLU A 289 6.87 19.72 5.79
CA GLU A 289 5.50 19.24 5.55
C GLU A 289 4.63 20.33 4.91
N GLN A 290 4.70 21.56 5.42
CA GLN A 290 4.01 22.71 4.83
C GLN A 290 4.49 22.99 3.40
N ASN A 291 5.80 22.94 3.16
CA ASN A 291 6.37 23.17 1.83
C ASN A 291 5.90 22.10 0.83
N THR A 292 5.90 20.82 1.25
CA THR A 292 5.38 19.70 0.45
C THR A 292 3.89 19.91 0.11
N PHE A 293 3.09 20.37 1.07
CA PHE A 293 1.69 20.69 0.86
C PHE A 293 1.48 21.84 -0.15
N LEU A 294 2.30 22.90 -0.05
CA LEU A 294 2.26 24.03 -0.99
C LEU A 294 2.69 23.62 -2.40
N ILE A 295 3.75 22.82 -2.54
CA ILE A 295 4.19 22.24 -3.82
C ILE A 295 3.06 21.44 -4.47
N ASN A 296 2.35 20.61 -3.69
CA ASN A 296 1.22 19.85 -4.19
C ASN A 296 0.06 20.74 -4.65
N LYS A 297 -0.23 21.84 -3.94
CA LYS A 297 -1.20 22.85 -4.38
C LYS A 297 -0.78 23.55 -5.67
N LEU A 298 0.50 23.92 -5.77
CA LEU A 298 1.08 24.55 -6.95
C LEU A 298 0.92 23.64 -8.18
N HIS A 299 1.34 22.38 -8.08
CA HIS A 299 1.19 21.40 -9.18
C HIS A 299 -0.26 21.19 -9.60
N LYS A 300 -1.23 21.24 -8.67
CA LYS A 300 -2.67 21.16 -9.02
C LYS A 300 -3.10 22.39 -9.81
N ALA A 301 -2.77 23.59 -9.32
CA ALA A 301 -3.09 24.83 -10.01
C ALA A 301 -2.44 24.91 -11.40
N GLU A 302 -1.19 24.46 -11.55
CA GLU A 302 -0.51 24.40 -12.85
C GLU A 302 -1.23 23.47 -13.84
N ARG A 303 -1.72 22.30 -13.39
CA ARG A 303 -2.52 21.39 -14.23
C ARG A 303 -3.85 22.02 -14.65
N GLU A 304 -4.52 22.71 -13.74
CA GLU A 304 -5.75 23.44 -14.04
C GLU A 304 -5.50 24.55 -15.07
N ILE A 305 -4.44 25.35 -14.89
CA ILE A 305 -4.03 26.39 -15.84
C ILE A 305 -3.74 25.78 -17.22
N ASN A 306 -3.01 24.67 -17.29
CA ASN A 306 -2.72 23.99 -18.55
C ASN A 306 -3.99 23.49 -19.23
N THR A 307 -4.93 22.94 -18.46
CA THR A 307 -6.23 22.46 -18.95
C THR A 307 -7.06 23.62 -19.49
N LEU A 308 -7.22 24.70 -18.72
CA LEU A 308 -7.95 25.89 -19.14
C LEU A 308 -7.29 26.55 -20.37
N SER A 309 -5.96 26.62 -20.41
CA SER A 309 -5.21 27.14 -21.56
C SER A 309 -5.45 26.31 -22.83
N SER A 310 -5.47 24.97 -22.71
CA SER A 310 -5.83 24.09 -23.83
C SER A 310 -7.27 24.32 -24.30
N LYS A 311 -8.22 24.45 -23.37
CA LYS A 311 -9.63 24.72 -23.67
C LYS A 311 -9.82 26.06 -24.37
N VAL A 312 -9.12 27.11 -23.92
CA VAL A 312 -9.13 28.42 -24.55
C VAL A 312 -8.57 28.35 -25.98
N LYS A 313 -7.49 27.60 -26.21
CA LYS A 313 -6.93 27.39 -27.56
C LYS A 313 -7.92 26.65 -28.48
N GLU A 314 -8.55 25.58 -27.97
CA GLU A 314 -9.60 24.84 -28.70
C GLU A 314 -10.77 25.73 -29.07
N LEU A 315 -11.35 26.45 -28.10
CA LEU A 315 -12.47 27.36 -28.33
C LEU A 315 -12.10 28.47 -29.32
N LYS A 316 -10.90 29.04 -29.21
CA LYS A 316 -10.41 30.05 -30.15
C LYS A 316 -10.29 29.48 -31.57
N HIS A 317 -9.85 28.22 -31.72
CA HIS A 317 -9.77 27.57 -33.02
C HIS A 317 -11.16 27.24 -33.57
N SER A 318 -12.05 26.67 -32.75
CA SER A 318 -13.44 26.37 -33.10
C SER A 318 -14.20 27.62 -33.56
N ASN A 319 -14.16 28.70 -32.76
CA ASN A 319 -14.79 29.96 -33.13
C ASN A 319 -14.21 30.55 -34.42
N LYS A 320 -12.90 30.37 -34.67
CA LYS A 320 -12.29 30.82 -35.92
C LYS A 320 -12.85 30.06 -37.13
N LEU A 321 -13.05 28.74 -37.01
CA LEU A 321 -13.65 27.90 -38.04
C LEU A 321 -15.12 28.28 -38.28
N GLU A 322 -15.90 28.43 -37.21
CA GLU A 322 -17.30 28.83 -37.28
C GLU A 322 -17.47 30.21 -37.93
N ILE A 323 -16.62 31.19 -37.57
CA ILE A 323 -16.61 32.51 -38.24
C ILE A 323 -16.27 32.37 -39.73
N THR A 324 -15.34 31.49 -40.12
CA THR A 324 -15.05 31.27 -41.54
C THR A 324 -16.20 30.59 -42.28
N ASP A 325 -16.88 29.63 -41.66
CA ASP A 325 -18.04 28.94 -42.22
C ASP A 325 -19.21 29.90 -42.42
N ILE A 326 -19.55 30.70 -41.40
CA ILE A 326 -20.58 31.75 -41.50
C ILE A 326 -20.24 32.74 -42.62
N LYS A 327 -18.98 33.15 -42.74
CA LYS A 327 -18.55 34.03 -43.84
C LYS A 327 -18.71 33.38 -45.21
N LEU A 328 -18.40 32.09 -45.34
CA LEU A 328 -18.59 31.33 -46.59
C LEU A 328 -20.08 31.16 -46.93
N GLU A 329 -20.92 30.80 -45.97
CA GLU A 329 -22.38 30.72 -46.16
C GLU A 329 -22.99 32.07 -46.52
N THR A 330 -22.59 33.15 -45.85
CA THR A 330 -23.04 34.50 -46.18
C THR A 330 -22.63 34.88 -47.61
N ALA A 331 -21.41 34.52 -48.04
CA ALA A 331 -20.97 34.75 -49.40
C ALA A 331 -21.75 33.91 -50.44
N ARG A 332 -22.05 32.64 -50.12
CA ARG A 332 -22.88 31.76 -50.97
C ARG A 332 -24.30 32.29 -51.11
N ALA A 333 -24.97 32.58 -49.99
CA ALA A 333 -26.31 33.15 -49.97
C ALA A 333 -26.36 34.48 -50.73
N LYS A 334 -25.34 35.34 -50.57
CA LYS A 334 -25.22 36.58 -51.37
C LYS A 334 -25.11 36.29 -52.87
N SER A 335 -24.33 35.29 -53.27
CA SER A 335 -24.20 34.89 -54.69
C SER A 335 -25.48 34.28 -55.26
N GLU A 336 -26.23 33.52 -54.46
CA GLU A 336 -27.53 32.94 -54.84
C GLU A 336 -28.58 34.04 -55.01
N LEU A 337 -28.67 34.97 -54.05
CA LEU A 337 -29.52 36.15 -54.16
C LEU A 337 -29.17 36.99 -55.40
N GLU A 338 -27.88 37.11 -55.72
CA GLU A 338 -27.43 37.82 -56.92
C GLU A 338 -27.81 37.09 -58.22
N ARG A 339 -27.75 35.75 -58.23
CA ARG A 339 -28.24 34.93 -59.36
C ARG A 339 -29.76 35.02 -59.52
N GLU A 340 -30.52 34.90 -58.44
CA GLU A 340 -31.98 35.05 -58.45
C GLU A 340 -32.38 36.46 -58.91
N ARG A 341 -31.69 37.50 -58.42
CA ARG A 341 -31.87 38.89 -58.92
C ARG A 341 -31.64 38.96 -60.43
N ASN A 342 -30.54 38.38 -60.92
CA ASN A 342 -30.24 38.39 -62.36
C ASN A 342 -31.26 37.57 -63.18
N LYS A 343 -31.77 36.46 -62.64
CA LYS A 343 -32.80 35.63 -63.26
C LYS A 343 -34.13 36.39 -63.37
N ILE A 344 -34.59 37.00 -62.28
CA ILE A 344 -35.78 37.87 -62.27
C ILE A 344 -35.60 39.01 -63.27
N GLN A 345 -34.41 39.64 -63.30
CA GLN A 345 -34.11 40.69 -64.28
C GLN A 345 -34.21 40.18 -65.72
N SER A 346 -33.67 38.99 -66.02
CA SER A 346 -33.78 38.39 -67.36
C SER A 346 -35.20 37.96 -67.74
N GLU A 347 -36.02 37.51 -66.78
CA GLU A 347 -37.45 37.22 -66.99
C GLU A 347 -38.26 38.50 -67.22
N LEU A 348 -37.85 39.62 -66.62
CA LEU A 348 -38.42 40.94 -66.87
C LEU A 348 -38.07 41.43 -68.29
N ASP A 349 -36.82 41.21 -68.71
CA ASP A 349 -36.30 41.67 -70.01
C ASP A 349 -36.75 40.77 -71.18
N GLY A 350 -37.17 39.52 -70.92
CA GLY A 350 -37.69 38.57 -71.92
C GLY A 350 -39.22 38.54 -72.08
N ASN A 351 -39.96 39.30 -71.27
CA ASN A 351 -41.42 39.48 -71.37
C ASN A 351 -41.82 40.86 -71.96
N MET A 352 -40.87 41.56 -72.59
CA MET A 352 -41.11 42.63 -73.57
C MET A 352 -40.85 42.12 -74.98
#